data_AF-A0A956NSE7-F1
#
_entry.id   AF-A0A956NSE7-F1
#
_cell.length_a   1.000
_cell.length_b   1.000
_cell.length_c   1.000
_cell.angle_alpha   90.00
_cell.angle_beta   90.00
_cell.angle_gamma   90.00
#
_symmetry.space_group_name_H-M   'P 1'
#
loop_
_entity.id
_entity.type
_entity.pdbx_description
1 polymer ?
#
loop_
_entity_poly.entity_id
_entity_poly.type
_entity_poly.pdbx_seq_one_letter_code
_entity_poly.pdbx_strand_id
1 'polypeptide(L)' 'MKPSTKFALGAAVILGSVTLLIVEGVKQTGTYFLTPTQLVERTQQDPSFHDVGLKVAAKVVKGS' A
#
# COMPACT_ATOMS: atom_id res chain seq x y z
N MET A 1 -29.58 -15.23 -19.62
CA MET A 1 -28.71 -15.49 -18.45
C MET A 1 -29.54 -16.05 -17.31
N LYS A 2 -29.10 -17.14 -16.68
CA LYS A 2 -29.78 -17.76 -15.52
C LYS A 2 -29.76 -16.79 -14.33
N PRO A 3 -30.77 -16.78 -13.44
CA PRO A 3 -30.79 -15.92 -12.26
C PRO A 3 -29.54 -16.06 -11.38
N SER A 4 -29.02 -17.28 -11.23
CA SER A 4 -27.76 -17.56 -10.52
C SER A 4 -26.56 -16.82 -11.12
N THR A 5 -26.49 -16.73 -12.45
CA THR A 5 -25.40 -16.00 -13.13
C THR A 5 -25.49 -14.50 -12.90
N LYS A 6 -26.71 -13.94 -12.90
CA LYS A 6 -26.92 -12.50 -12.63
C LYS A 6 -26.55 -12.16 -11.18
N PHE A 7 -26.94 -13.03 -10.24
CA PHE A 7 -26.56 -12.89 -8.83
C PHE A 7 -25.05 -13.00 -8.63
N ALA A 8 -24.41 -14.03 -9.20
CA ALA A 8 -22.97 -14.22 -9.09
C ALA A 8 -22.18 -13.04 -9.67
N LEU A 9 -22.64 -12.47 -10.78
CA LEU A 9 -22.02 -11.28 -11.37
C LEU A 9 -22.12 -10.07 -10.43
N GLY A 10 -23.29 -9.81 -9.85
CA GLY A 10 -23.46 -8.74 -8.86
C GLY A 10 -22.58 -8.95 -7.62
N ALA A 11 -22.54 -10.18 -7.09
CA ALA A 11 -21.70 -10.53 -5.96
C ALA A 11 -20.21 -10.33 -6.26
N ALA A 12 -19.74 -10.70 -7.45
CA ALA A 12 -18.36 -10.49 -7.87
C ALA A 12 -17.98 -9.00 -7.94
N VAL A 13 -18.88 -8.15 -8.43
CA VAL A 13 -18.64 -6.69 -8.47
C VAL A 13 -18.51 -6.12 -7.06
N ILE A 14 -19.39 -6.52 -6.14
CA ILE A 14 -19.36 -6.06 -4.75
C ILE A 14 -18.06 -6.51 -4.07
N LEU A 15 -17.75 -7.80 -4.14
CA LEU A 15 -16.54 -8.36 -3.54
C LEU A 15 -15.28 -7.71 -4.11
N GLY A 16 -15.20 -7.55 -5.45
CA GLY A 16 -14.09 -6.89 -6.10
C GLY A 16 -13.91 -5.45 -5.63
N SER A 17 -15.01 -4.70 -5.52
CA SER A 17 -14.99 -3.30 -5.04
C SER A 17 -14.52 -3.22 -3.59
N VAL A 18 -15.04 -4.08 -2.71
CA VAL A 18 -14.66 -4.09 -1.29
C VAL A 18 -13.18 -4.46 -1.13
N THR A 19 -12.70 -5.49 -1.84
CA THR A 19 -11.29 -5.88 -1.79
C THR A 19 -10.38 -4.75 -2.29
N LEU A 20 -10.76 -4.07 -3.37
CA LEU A 20 -10.02 -2.91 -3.88
C LEU A 20 -9.92 -1.82 -2.80
N LEU A 21 -11.05 -1.44 -2.19
CA LEU A 21 -11.07 -0.42 -1.14
C LEU A 21 -10.21 -0.79 0.07
N ILE A 22 -10.20 -2.07 0.48
CA ILE A 22 -9.35 -2.54 1.57
C ILE A 22 -7.87 -2.39 1.20
N VAL A 23 -7.48 -2.82 0.00
CA VAL A 23 -6.09 -2.70 -0.49
C VAL A 23 -5.65 -1.24 -0.53
N GLU A 24 -6.51 -0.37 -1.06
CA GLU A 24 -6.23 1.07 -1.15
C GLU A 24 -6.12 1.72 0.24
N GLY A 25 -7.04 1.38 1.15
CA GLY A 25 -7.03 1.88 2.51
C GLY A 25 -5.75 1.48 3.26
N VAL A 26 -5.28 0.23 3.10
CA VAL A 26 -4.02 -0.23 3.69
C VAL A 26 -2.83 0.51 3.10
N LYS A 27 -2.79 0.73 1.78
CA LYS A 27 -1.70 1.47 1.14
C LYS A 27 -1.63 2.92 1.60
N GLN A 28 -2.78 3.60 1.73
CA GLN A 28 -2.84 5.01 2.12
C GLN A 28 -2.55 5.24 3.61
N THR A 29 -2.97 4.32 4.48
CA THR A 29 -2.84 4.48 5.94
C THR A 29 -1.66 3.74 6.54
N GLY A 30 -1.09 2.78 5.81
CA GLY A 30 0.09 2.02 6.22
C GLY A 30 1.31 2.92 6.35
N THR A 31 2.13 2.66 7.37
CA THR A 31 3.41 3.35 7.56
C THR A 31 4.56 2.36 7.57
N TYR A 32 5.60 2.64 6.78
CA TYR A 32 6.84 1.87 6.79
C TYR A 32 7.75 2.37 7.90
N PHE A 33 8.42 1.46 8.59
CA PHE A 33 9.46 1.79 9.55
C PHE A 33 10.79 1.29 8.99
N LEU A 34 11.65 2.23 8.59
CA LEU A 34 12.92 1.92 7.92
C LEU A 34 14.08 2.65 8.58
N THR A 35 15.27 2.07 8.54
CA THR A 35 16.51 2.83 8.79
C THR A 35 16.88 3.65 7.55
N PRO A 36 17.77 4.66 7.67
CA PRO A 36 18.20 5.45 6.50
C PRO A 36 18.79 4.59 5.37
N THR A 37 19.59 3.58 5.70
CA THR A 37 20.20 2.70 4.70
C THR A 37 19.16 1.87 3.96
N GLN A 38 18.17 1.33 4.68
CA GLN A 38 17.05 0.59 4.07
C GLN A 38 16.16 1.47 3.23
N LEU A 39 15.94 2.72 3.64
CA LEU A 39 15.17 3.68 2.86
C LEU A 39 15.83 3.98 1.51
N VAL A 40 17.16 4.20 1.51
CA VAL A 40 17.93 4.44 0.27
C VAL A 40 17.89 3.22 -0.65
N GLU A 41 18.06 2.02 -0.10
CA GLU A 41 17.98 0.79 -0.89
C GLU A 41 16.58 0.62 -1.50
N ARG A 42 15.52 0.85 -0.71
CA ARG A 42 14.14 0.70 -1.16
C ARG A 42 13.80 1.68 -2.28
N THR A 43 14.19 2.94 -2.17
CA THR A 43 13.89 3.95 -3.21
C THR A 43 14.67 3.72 -4.50
N GLN A 44 15.83 3.07 -4.44
CA GLN A 44 16.58 2.65 -5.63
C GLN A 44 15.95 1.44 -6.32
N GLN A 45 15.42 0.50 -5.52
CA GLN A 45 14.82 -0.74 -6.04
C GLN A 45 13.38 -0.53 -6.55
N ASP A 46 12.62 0.38 -5.92
CA ASP A 46 11.20 0.60 -6.19
C ASP A 46 10.93 2.06 -6.58
N PRO A 47 10.82 2.36 -7.89
CA PRO A 47 10.46 3.70 -8.38
C PRO A 47 9.06 4.15 -7.95
N SER A 48 8.18 3.24 -7.54
CA SER A 48 6.83 3.56 -7.07
C SER A 48 6.77 3.91 -5.58
N PHE A 49 7.92 3.89 -4.89
CA PHE A 49 8.02 4.19 -3.46
C PHE A 49 7.99 5.71 -3.18
N HIS A 50 6.90 6.37 -3.55
CA HIS A 50 6.59 7.77 -3.28
C HIS A 50 5.16 7.90 -2.73
N ASP A 51 4.86 9.01 -2.05
CA ASP A 51 3.54 9.29 -1.44
C ASP A 51 3.05 8.20 -0.45
N VAL A 52 3.98 7.54 0.24
CA VAL A 52 3.71 6.53 1.27
C VAL A 52 3.99 7.05 2.68
N GLY A 53 3.25 6.54 3.66
CA GLY A 53 3.55 6.79 5.07
C GLY A 53 4.91 6.18 5.45
N LEU A 54 5.80 6.98 6.04
CA LEU A 54 7.15 6.53 6.41
C LEU A 54 7.58 7.11 7.77
N LYS A 55 8.22 6.27 8.57
CA LYS A 55 8.93 6.63 9.79
C LYS A 55 10.37 6.15 9.70
N VAL A 56 11.30 7.05 9.95
CA VAL A 56 12.74 6.77 9.88
C VAL A 56 13.31 6.76 11.28
N ALA A 57 13.87 5.62 11.68
CA ALA A 57 14.62 5.52 12.92
C ALA A 57 16.11 5.74 12.62
N ALA A 58 16.66 6.86 13.06
CA ALA A 58 18.04 7.25 12.78
C ALA A 58 18.70 7.96 13.96
N LYS A 59 20.03 7.85 14.03
CA LYS A 59 20.86 8.67 14.92
C LYS A 59 21.31 9.91 14.16
N VAL A 60 20.97 11.08 14.68
CA VAL A 60 21.46 12.36 14.16
C VAL A 60 22.94 12.52 14.55
N VAL A 61 23.78 12.86 13.57
CA VAL A 61 25.21 13.12 13.77
C VAL A 61 25.47 14.63 13.71
N LYS A 62 26.46 15.11 14.47
CA LYS A 62 26.71 16.55 14.59
C LYS A 62 27.15 17.13 13.24
N GLY A 63 26.42 18.13 12.74
CA GLY A 63 26.65 18.74 11.43
C GLY A 63 25.79 18.21 10.29
N SER A 64 24.78 17.37 10.59
CA SER A 64 23.70 16.97 9.68
C SER A 64 22.74 18.10 9.35
#